data_AF-A0AAD7UJI9-F1
#
_entry.id   AF-A0AAD7UJI9-F1
#
_cell.length_a   1.000
_cell.length_b   1.000
_cell.length_c   1.000
_cell.angle_alpha   90.00
_cell.angle_beta   90.00
_cell.angle_gamma   90.00
#
_symmetry.space_group_name_H-M   'P 1'
#
loop_
_entity.id
_entity.type
_entity.pdbx_description
1 polymer ?
#
loop_
_entity_poly.entity_id
_entity_poly.type
_entity_poly.pdbx_seq_one_letter_code
_entity_poly.pdbx_strand_id
1 'polypeptide(L)'
;MTWNVLADAYAYGQQHCGRQALGFEARLEKAIAAIDRARPDVAFLQEVDRLDEWRAALATVGLTEIRVATRAESYPPDACVTAWRANVATCESTRRVAYDAIVDENDRLARRYRRHNVALLCVLRRNDGDVVVVANTHLHWDPDRADVKLAQTAAFLREIEKEARGRPVIAAGDFNATPSSAPIVLALQGAARLDQCRGLLPSPGPPGRVDAREVRVVLDFNQNRLCRWLRLCGVDAVLETPEQAAERCSLSNHSNTNKPAIAIVAIAASERRLLVTGSKTLTARREVASLPHVVVTSSMSCEDAFAAVVRATRLRVVANEALTRCVRCNGDIVSLDPTQSARLRAADRDNKIPHDPSVDLFACDGCAQTFWWSERDNSSAARAKDLADKLRRRADDLDASGGFEEETSNNNPPPDRSDDLVRSLVKGVNHGLDLRSVSPLAERRGGVTNYVPQFAAQIDYIFYTKRHWSVVARRRLPTVADLKQALGRGHYLPSDAWPSDHIAVVADLRRRRRSGCTA
;
A
#
# COMPACT_ATOMS: atom_id res chain seq x y z
N MET A 1 -2.35 -1.55 25.25
CA MET A 1 -3.17 -1.09 24.10
C MET A 1 -2.25 -0.87 22.91
N THR A 2 -2.67 -1.19 21.69
CA THR A 2 -1.98 -0.76 20.45
C THR A 2 -2.96 -0.06 19.53
N TRP A 3 -2.51 1.00 18.85
CA TRP A 3 -3.36 1.78 17.96
C TRP A 3 -2.55 2.60 16.94
N ASN A 4 -2.79 2.37 15.66
CA ASN A 4 -2.42 3.32 14.61
C ASN A 4 -3.36 4.54 14.69
N VAL A 5 -2.82 5.72 14.98
CA VAL A 5 -3.63 6.91 15.29
C VAL A 5 -3.93 7.79 14.09
N LEU A 6 -3.49 7.38 12.89
CA LEU A 6 -3.58 8.13 11.64
C LEU A 6 -2.88 9.50 11.73
N ALA A 7 -1.67 9.59 11.17
CA ALA A 7 -0.93 10.84 11.14
C ALA A 7 -1.75 11.93 10.43
N ASP A 8 -1.66 13.18 10.89
CA ASP A 8 -2.30 14.31 10.20
C ASP A 8 -1.86 14.46 8.75
N ALA A 9 -0.59 14.16 8.49
CA ALA A 9 -0.03 14.08 7.14
C ALA A 9 -0.81 13.14 6.20
N TYR A 10 -1.45 12.10 6.75
CA TYR A 10 -2.17 11.08 5.99
C TYR A 10 -3.69 11.25 6.05
N ALA A 11 -4.21 12.04 6.99
CA ALA A 11 -5.64 12.30 7.15
C ALA A 11 -6.27 12.89 5.88
N TYR A 12 -5.56 13.75 5.13
CA TYR A 12 -6.04 14.31 3.86
C TYR A 12 -6.28 13.26 2.76
N GLY A 13 -5.64 12.08 2.85
CA GLY A 13 -5.87 10.96 1.94
C GLY A 13 -7.23 10.29 2.13
N GLN A 14 -7.90 10.52 3.26
CA GLN A 14 -9.18 9.92 3.62
C GLN A 14 -10.37 10.72 3.05
N GLN A 15 -10.37 10.92 1.71
CA GLN A 15 -11.31 11.81 1.01
C GLN A 15 -12.79 11.35 1.08
N HIS A 16 -13.05 10.13 1.53
CA HIS A 16 -14.41 9.62 1.78
C HIS A 16 -15.04 10.19 3.06
N CYS A 17 -14.28 10.93 3.88
CA CYS A 17 -14.76 11.51 5.13
C CYS A 17 -15.02 13.01 5.01
N GLY A 18 -15.99 13.52 5.78
CA GLY A 18 -16.22 14.96 5.89
C GLY A 18 -15.00 15.68 6.47
N ARG A 19 -14.66 16.86 5.94
CA ARG A 19 -13.46 17.62 6.38
C ARG A 19 -13.41 17.89 7.88
N GLN A 20 -14.56 18.06 8.53
CA GLN A 20 -14.64 18.26 9.97
C GLN A 20 -14.12 17.06 10.79
N ALA A 21 -14.33 15.83 10.28
CA ALA A 21 -13.86 14.61 10.93
C ALA A 21 -12.34 14.42 10.82
N LEU A 22 -11.69 15.09 9.86
CA LEU A 22 -10.25 14.94 9.57
C LEU A 22 -9.35 15.90 10.34
N GLY A 23 -9.91 16.95 10.95
CA GLY A 23 -9.13 17.94 11.68
C GLY A 23 -8.35 17.33 12.86
N PHE A 24 -7.03 17.56 12.92
CA PHE A 24 -6.15 16.99 13.94
C PHE A 24 -6.67 17.16 15.37
N GLU A 25 -7.02 18.38 15.78
CA GLU A 25 -7.39 18.66 17.18
C GLU A 25 -8.61 17.85 17.62
N ALA A 26 -9.63 17.77 16.75
CA ALA A 26 -10.82 16.97 17.02
C ALA A 26 -10.52 15.45 17.04
N ARG A 27 -9.58 14.98 16.21
CA ARG A 27 -9.13 13.58 16.23
C ARG A 27 -8.32 13.28 17.50
N LEU A 28 -7.39 14.16 17.88
CA LEU A 28 -6.57 14.04 19.07
C LEU A 28 -7.44 13.98 20.34
N GLU A 29 -8.40 14.89 20.49
CA GLU A 29 -9.33 14.89 21.63
C GLU A 29 -10.08 13.55 21.76
N LYS A 30 -10.66 13.05 20.66
CA LYS A 30 -11.35 11.75 20.62
C LYS A 30 -10.40 10.60 20.91
N ALA A 31 -9.16 10.64 20.40
CA ALA A 31 -8.17 9.62 20.62
C ALA A 31 -7.76 9.56 22.09
N ILE A 32 -7.51 10.70 22.74
CA ILE A 32 -7.20 10.78 24.16
C ILE A 32 -8.38 10.32 25.02
N ALA A 33 -9.62 10.71 24.69
CA ALA A 33 -10.80 10.22 25.38
C ALA A 33 -10.95 8.68 25.26
N ALA A 34 -10.60 8.10 24.12
CA ALA A 34 -10.59 6.65 23.91
C ALA A 34 -9.48 5.95 24.71
N ILE A 35 -8.28 6.55 24.77
CA ILE A 35 -7.15 6.07 25.58
C ILE A 35 -7.49 6.14 27.07
N ASP A 36 -8.06 7.24 27.55
CA ASP A 36 -8.46 7.40 28.94
C ASP A 36 -9.49 6.35 29.36
N ARG A 37 -10.49 6.11 28.50
CA ARG A 37 -11.50 5.06 28.74
C ARG A 37 -10.89 3.67 28.78
N ALA A 38 -9.88 3.40 27.94
CA ALA A 38 -9.18 2.12 27.91
C ALA A 38 -8.21 1.93 29.09
N ARG A 39 -7.79 3.01 29.76
CA ARG A 39 -6.84 3.03 30.88
C ARG A 39 -5.63 2.11 30.69
N PRO A 40 -4.89 2.17 29.55
CA PRO A 40 -3.77 1.29 29.36
C PRO A 40 -2.64 1.60 30.35
N ASP A 41 -1.98 0.55 30.85
CA ASP A 41 -0.70 0.67 31.53
C ASP A 41 0.42 1.01 30.55
N VAL A 42 0.36 0.41 29.35
CA VAL A 42 1.28 0.61 28.23
C VAL A 42 0.48 0.77 26.94
N ALA A 43 0.77 1.82 26.19
CA ALA A 43 0.21 2.16 24.88
C ALA A 43 1.30 2.11 23.79
N PHE A 44 1.02 1.39 22.71
CA PHE A 44 1.84 1.31 21.51
C PHE A 44 1.13 2.06 20.39
N LEU A 45 1.61 3.25 20.04
CA LEU A 45 1.00 4.09 19.00
C LEU A 45 1.85 4.05 17.74
N GLN A 46 1.19 4.02 16.58
CA GLN A 46 1.80 4.09 15.24
C GLN A 46 1.24 5.31 14.52
N GLU A 47 1.96 5.81 13.51
CA GLU A 47 1.61 7.03 12.76
C GLU A 47 1.44 8.28 13.64
N VAL A 48 2.29 8.43 14.66
CA VAL A 48 2.28 9.63 15.49
C VAL A 48 3.14 10.71 14.84
N ASP A 49 2.52 11.69 14.19
CA ASP A 49 3.13 13.00 13.89
C ASP A 49 2.81 13.99 15.02
N ARG A 50 3.20 15.28 14.88
CA ARG A 50 2.92 16.34 15.89
C ARG A 50 3.19 15.87 17.34
N LEU A 51 4.42 15.43 17.57
CA LEU A 51 4.81 14.69 18.78
C LEU A 51 4.63 15.51 20.07
N ASP A 52 4.81 16.82 20.02
CA ASP A 52 4.72 17.67 21.21
C ASP A 52 3.27 17.75 21.72
N GLU A 53 2.32 17.84 20.79
CA GLU A 53 0.89 17.83 21.08
C GLU A 53 0.45 16.48 21.62
N TRP A 54 0.91 15.37 21.02
CA TRP A 54 0.66 14.03 21.57
C TRP A 54 1.27 13.84 22.96
N ARG A 55 2.49 14.34 23.22
CA ARG A 55 3.11 14.27 24.54
C ARG A 55 2.28 15.01 25.59
N ALA A 56 1.88 16.25 25.29
CA ALA A 56 1.05 17.05 26.18
C ALA A 56 -0.28 16.34 26.46
N ALA A 57 -0.92 15.81 25.42
CA ALA A 57 -2.22 15.17 25.52
C ALA A 57 -2.17 13.82 26.26
N LEU A 58 -1.16 12.98 26.02
CA LEU A 58 -0.95 11.71 26.73
C LEU A 58 -0.64 11.92 28.23
N ALA A 59 0.03 13.02 28.58
CA ALA A 59 0.29 13.36 29.97
C ALA A 59 -1.02 13.59 30.76
N THR A 60 -2.07 14.13 30.12
CA THR A 60 -3.37 14.37 30.77
C THR A 60 -4.07 13.09 31.23
N VAL A 61 -3.77 11.95 30.60
CA VAL A 61 -4.31 10.63 30.94
C VAL A 61 -3.31 9.77 31.73
N GLY A 62 -2.19 10.36 32.15
CA GLY A 62 -1.16 9.75 33.00
C GLY A 62 -0.15 8.86 32.26
N LEU A 63 -0.09 8.91 30.93
CA LEU A 63 0.93 8.23 30.13
C LEU A 63 2.12 9.16 29.91
N THR A 64 2.94 9.33 30.95
CA THR A 64 4.01 10.34 31.00
C THR A 64 5.36 9.80 30.55
N GLU A 65 5.60 8.50 30.66
CA GLU A 65 6.85 7.89 30.20
C GLU A 65 6.73 7.53 28.72
N ILE A 66 7.45 8.26 27.86
CA ILE A 66 7.29 8.17 26.41
C ILE A 66 8.64 7.89 25.74
N ARG A 67 8.68 6.89 24.86
CA ARG A 67 9.80 6.61 23.95
C ARG A 67 9.33 6.65 22.52
N VAL A 68 10.19 7.13 21.62
CA VAL A 68 9.83 7.45 20.24
C VAL A 68 10.86 6.88 19.29
N ALA A 69 10.40 6.24 18.22
CA ALA A 69 11.21 5.90 17.06
C ALA A 69 10.61 6.58 15.83
N THR A 70 11.27 7.62 15.33
CA THR A 70 10.89 8.31 14.11
C THR A 70 11.35 7.54 12.87
N ARG A 71 10.54 7.60 11.81
CA ARG A 71 10.95 7.17 10.47
C ARG A 71 11.82 8.26 9.85
N ALA A 72 12.94 7.86 9.24
CA ALA A 72 14.00 8.80 8.86
C ALA A 72 13.65 9.71 7.66
N GLU A 73 12.71 9.31 6.80
CA GLU A 73 12.44 10.01 5.54
C GLU A 73 10.95 10.36 5.28
N SER A 74 10.03 10.17 6.23
CA SER A 74 8.68 10.77 6.10
C SER A 74 8.75 12.28 6.33
N TYR A 75 7.94 13.06 5.60
CA TYR A 75 7.80 14.49 5.85
C TYR A 75 6.34 14.94 5.81
N PRO A 76 5.78 15.42 6.94
CA PRO A 76 6.40 15.37 8.27
C PRO A 76 6.62 13.91 8.74
N PRO A 77 7.71 13.62 9.48
CA PRO A 77 8.00 12.27 9.94
C PRO A 77 7.02 11.86 11.03
N ASP A 78 6.26 10.80 10.76
CA ASP A 78 5.53 10.04 11.76
C ASP A 78 6.46 9.10 12.54
N ALA A 79 5.96 8.60 13.68
CA ALA A 79 6.72 7.77 14.59
C ALA A 79 5.93 6.61 15.18
N CYS A 80 6.66 5.58 15.61
CA CYS A 80 6.19 4.64 16.61
C CYS A 80 6.45 5.22 18.01
N VAL A 81 5.42 5.30 18.84
CA VAL A 81 5.50 5.78 20.22
C VAL A 81 5.12 4.68 21.19
N THR A 82 5.97 4.41 22.17
CA THR A 82 5.64 3.54 23.30
C THR A 82 5.51 4.43 24.53
N ALA A 83 4.30 4.49 25.08
CA ALA A 83 3.98 5.32 26.24
C ALA A 83 3.47 4.45 27.40
N TRP A 84 3.86 4.74 28.64
CA TRP A 84 3.36 4.04 29.82
C TRP A 84 3.23 4.95 31.03
N ARG A 85 2.53 4.48 32.06
CA ARG A 85 2.37 5.22 33.31
C ARG A 85 3.62 5.09 34.16
N ALA A 86 4.10 6.19 34.75
CA ALA A 86 5.31 6.18 35.59
C ALA A 86 5.21 5.22 36.79
N ASN A 87 4.00 4.99 37.32
CA ASN A 87 3.76 4.06 38.42
C ASN A 87 3.64 2.58 38.01
N VAL A 88 3.87 2.24 36.74
CA VAL A 88 3.84 0.85 36.24
C VAL A 88 5.26 0.27 36.14
N ALA A 89 6.19 1.04 35.56
CA ALA A 89 7.54 0.57 35.30
C ALA A 89 8.52 1.72 35.04
N THR A 90 9.81 1.45 35.27
CA THR A 90 10.93 2.26 34.77
C THR A 90 11.54 1.61 33.53
N CYS A 91 12.17 2.40 32.67
CA CYS A 91 12.81 1.90 31.45
C CYS A 91 14.32 1.79 31.64
N GLU A 92 14.85 0.57 31.49
CA GLU A 92 16.29 0.27 31.62
C GLU A 92 17.05 0.58 30.32
N SER A 93 16.44 0.26 29.18
CA SER A 93 17.05 0.49 27.87
C SER A 93 15.98 0.67 26.80
N THR A 94 16.36 1.36 25.72
CA THR A 94 15.54 1.55 24.53
C THR A 94 16.38 1.26 23.31
N ARG A 95 15.80 0.56 22.33
CA ARG A 95 16.47 0.22 21.06
C ARG A 95 15.55 0.55 19.90
N ARG A 96 15.99 1.47 19.05
CA ARG A 96 15.37 1.74 17.75
C ARG A 96 15.93 0.77 16.73
N VAL A 97 15.04 0.11 16.00
CA VAL A 97 15.38 -0.79 14.89
C VAL A 97 14.93 -0.12 13.61
N ALA A 98 15.88 0.36 12.79
CA ALA A 98 15.59 0.83 11.44
C ALA A 98 15.71 -0.35 10.48
N TYR A 99 14.62 -0.71 9.82
CA TYR A 99 14.63 -1.92 9.01
C TYR A 99 15.53 -1.84 7.77
N ASP A 100 15.80 -0.62 7.30
CA ASP A 100 16.71 -0.39 6.19
C ASP A 100 18.16 -0.82 6.51
N ALA A 101 18.53 -0.84 7.80
CA ALA A 101 19.86 -1.26 8.26
C ALA A 101 20.04 -2.78 8.33
N ILE A 102 18.97 -3.56 8.12
CA ILE A 102 19.03 -5.04 8.07
C ILE A 102 19.68 -5.52 6.77
N VAL A 103 19.76 -4.62 5.79
CA VAL A 103 19.93 -4.95 4.39
C VAL A 103 21.25 -4.33 3.90
N ASP A 104 22.16 -5.15 3.37
CA ASP A 104 23.50 -4.71 2.94
C ASP A 104 23.39 -3.60 1.88
N GLU A 105 24.08 -2.48 2.10
CA GLU A 105 24.03 -1.31 1.22
C GLU A 105 24.59 -1.58 -0.18
N ASN A 106 25.47 -2.58 -0.28
CA ASN A 106 26.15 -2.95 -1.53
C ASN A 106 25.34 -3.91 -2.39
N ASP A 107 24.26 -4.50 -1.84
CA ASP A 107 23.39 -5.40 -2.59
C ASP A 107 22.26 -4.59 -3.30
N ARG A 108 22.14 -4.77 -4.62
CA ARG A 108 21.13 -4.08 -5.43
C ARG A 108 19.71 -4.61 -5.19
N LEU A 109 19.54 -5.90 -4.88
CA LEU A 109 18.25 -6.50 -4.51
C LEU A 109 17.77 -5.96 -3.16
N ALA A 110 18.72 -5.73 -2.27
CA ALA A 110 18.57 -5.14 -0.95
C ALA A 110 17.83 -3.78 -0.97
N ARG A 111 18.05 -2.94 -1.98
CA ARG A 111 17.33 -1.66 -2.14
C ARG A 111 15.80 -1.82 -2.20
N ARG A 112 15.28 -2.96 -2.68
CA ARG A 112 13.82 -3.18 -2.74
C ARG A 112 13.17 -3.25 -1.36
N TYR A 113 13.93 -3.54 -0.30
CA TYR A 113 13.45 -3.73 1.07
C TYR A 113 13.55 -2.46 1.92
N ARG A 114 14.22 -1.41 1.43
CA ARG A 114 14.32 -0.12 2.13
C ARG A 114 13.00 0.63 2.05
N ARG A 115 12.37 0.88 3.19
CA ARG A 115 11.06 1.54 3.31
C ARG A 115 10.96 2.51 4.48
N HIS A 116 12.05 2.69 5.23
CA HIS A 116 12.13 3.59 6.39
C HIS A 116 11.21 3.24 7.55
N ASN A 117 10.54 2.08 7.49
CA ASN A 117 9.78 1.50 8.58
C ASN A 117 10.72 1.21 9.77
N VAL A 118 10.16 1.32 10.97
CA VAL A 118 10.92 1.18 12.22
C VAL A 118 10.21 0.29 13.23
N ALA A 119 10.99 -0.17 14.19
CA ALA A 119 10.51 -0.72 15.46
C ALA A 119 11.18 -0.01 16.65
N LEU A 120 10.52 -0.10 17.79
CA LEU A 120 10.95 0.44 19.07
C LEU A 120 10.82 -0.63 20.14
N LEU A 121 11.95 -1.05 20.71
CA LEU A 121 12.01 -1.98 21.84
C LEU A 121 12.35 -1.20 23.11
N CYS A 122 11.67 -1.51 24.20
CA CYS A 122 11.92 -0.96 25.53
C CYS A 122 12.04 -2.12 26.53
N VAL A 123 13.10 -2.11 27.34
CA VAL A 123 13.24 -3.03 28.48
C VAL A 123 12.70 -2.32 29.71
N LEU A 124 11.56 -2.80 30.20
CA LEU A 124 10.85 -2.20 31.32
C LEU A 124 11.03 -3.03 32.58
N ARG A 125 11.51 -2.40 33.65
CA ARG A 125 11.49 -2.96 35.00
C ARG A 125 10.20 -2.54 35.67
N ARG A 126 9.29 -3.50 35.85
CA ARG A 126 8.03 -3.29 36.55
C ARG A 126 8.29 -3.05 38.04
N ASN A 127 7.36 -2.38 38.70
CA ASN A 127 7.46 -2.07 40.13
C ASN A 127 7.45 -3.31 41.04
N ASP A 128 6.99 -4.46 40.53
CA ASP A 128 7.11 -5.76 41.21
C ASP A 128 8.48 -6.44 41.02
N GLY A 129 9.42 -5.76 40.37
CA GLY A 129 10.78 -6.23 40.10
C GLY A 129 10.94 -7.07 38.83
N ASP A 130 9.84 -7.49 38.18
CA ASP A 130 9.89 -8.28 36.95
C ASP A 130 10.36 -7.40 35.76
N VAL A 131 11.19 -7.98 34.89
CA VAL A 131 11.71 -7.27 33.72
C VAL A 131 11.02 -7.80 32.47
N VAL A 132 10.39 -6.90 31.72
CA VAL A 132 9.59 -7.21 30.54
C VAL A 132 10.11 -6.43 29.34
N VAL A 133 10.28 -7.11 28.21
CA VAL A 133 10.56 -6.43 26.94
C VAL A 133 9.24 -6.11 26.27
N VAL A 134 9.04 -4.83 25.98
CA VAL A 134 7.90 -4.36 25.17
C VAL A 134 8.40 -3.85 23.83
N ALA A 135 7.69 -4.17 22.75
CA ALA A 135 8.11 -3.83 21.40
C ALA A 135 6.94 -3.27 20.57
N ASN A 136 7.19 -2.19 19.84
CA ASN A 136 6.24 -1.52 18.94
C ASN A 136 6.79 -1.49 17.52
N THR A 137 5.95 -1.69 16.50
CA THR A 137 6.35 -1.52 15.10
C THR A 137 5.22 -1.01 14.21
N HIS A 138 5.59 -0.46 13.06
CA HIS A 138 4.72 -0.17 11.93
C HIS A 138 5.39 -0.68 10.65
N LEU A 139 4.88 -1.79 10.10
CA LEU A 139 5.43 -2.44 8.91
C LEU A 139 4.99 -1.76 7.62
N HIS A 140 5.65 -2.10 6.51
CA HIS A 140 5.34 -1.54 5.19
C HIS A 140 3.88 -1.78 4.78
N TRP A 141 3.21 -0.75 4.27
CA TRP A 141 1.77 -0.75 4.00
C TRP A 141 1.35 -1.50 2.73
N ASP A 142 2.23 -1.56 1.72
CA ASP A 142 1.87 -2.04 0.39
C ASP A 142 1.38 -3.51 0.44
N PRO A 143 0.13 -3.80 0.03
CA PRO A 143 -0.42 -5.16 0.00
C PRO A 143 0.44 -6.14 -0.80
N ASP A 144 1.04 -5.69 -1.91
CA ASP A 144 1.78 -6.52 -2.86
C ASP A 144 3.21 -6.82 -2.41
N ARG A 145 3.63 -6.24 -1.28
CA ARG A 145 5.00 -6.32 -0.75
C ARG A 145 5.09 -7.15 0.51
N ALA A 146 4.48 -8.34 0.51
CA ALA A 146 4.61 -9.22 1.66
C ALA A 146 5.99 -9.86 1.81
N ASP A 147 6.83 -9.85 0.76
CA ASP A 147 8.27 -10.09 0.86
C ASP A 147 8.93 -9.12 1.84
N VAL A 148 8.64 -7.83 1.72
CA VAL A 148 9.16 -6.78 2.59
C VAL A 148 8.59 -6.92 4.00
N LYS A 149 7.28 -7.12 4.14
CA LYS A 149 6.63 -7.30 5.44
C LYS A 149 7.18 -8.53 6.18
N LEU A 150 7.44 -9.63 5.47
CA LEU A 150 8.03 -10.83 6.05
C LEU A 150 9.46 -10.56 6.53
N ALA A 151 10.30 -9.93 5.70
CA ALA A 151 11.68 -9.57 6.07
C ALA A 151 11.74 -8.63 7.29
N GLN A 152 10.88 -7.62 7.33
CA GLN A 152 10.78 -6.70 8.48
C GLN A 152 10.30 -7.43 9.73
N THR A 153 9.31 -8.31 9.62
CA THR A 153 8.80 -9.13 10.74
C THR A 153 9.89 -10.06 11.28
N ALA A 154 10.62 -10.72 10.39
CA ALA A 154 11.75 -11.57 10.74
C ALA A 154 12.78 -10.84 11.60
N ALA A 155 13.18 -9.65 11.16
CA ALA A 155 14.15 -8.87 11.90
C ALA A 155 13.59 -8.29 13.20
N PHE A 156 12.33 -7.88 13.22
CA PHE A 156 11.64 -7.46 14.44
C PHE A 156 11.70 -8.56 15.52
N LEU A 157 11.34 -9.78 15.15
CA LEU A 157 11.33 -10.93 16.05
C LEU A 157 12.75 -11.31 16.51
N ARG A 158 13.74 -11.25 15.62
CA ARG A 158 15.15 -11.49 15.93
C ARG A 158 15.69 -10.49 16.95
N GLU A 159 15.41 -9.20 16.78
CA GLU A 159 15.86 -8.16 17.72
C GLU A 159 15.14 -8.29 19.06
N ILE A 160 13.84 -8.63 19.07
CA ILE A 160 13.10 -8.92 20.30
C ILE A 160 13.73 -10.09 21.04
N GLU A 161 14.03 -11.19 20.36
CA GLU A 161 14.62 -12.38 21.00
C GLU A 161 16.00 -12.08 21.61
N LYS A 162 16.84 -11.36 20.87
CA LYS A 162 18.16 -10.92 21.32
C LYS A 162 18.08 -10.04 22.57
N GLU A 163 17.11 -9.13 22.62
CA GLU A 163 16.90 -8.23 23.77
C GLU A 163 16.26 -8.96 24.96
N ALA A 164 15.27 -9.82 24.67
CA ALA A 164 14.52 -10.55 25.69
C ALA A 164 15.39 -11.51 26.47
N ARG A 165 16.31 -12.26 25.82
CA ARG A 165 17.15 -13.28 26.48
C ARG A 165 16.33 -14.23 27.38
N GLY A 166 15.16 -14.64 26.88
CA GLY A 166 14.21 -15.50 27.59
C GLY A 166 13.25 -14.80 28.58
N ARG A 167 13.33 -13.47 28.74
CA ARG A 167 12.41 -12.68 29.57
C ARG A 167 11.00 -12.59 28.96
N PRO A 168 9.97 -12.23 29.76
CA PRO A 168 8.64 -11.94 29.25
C PRO A 168 8.65 -10.87 28.15
N VAL A 169 7.92 -11.14 27.07
CA VAL A 169 7.75 -10.24 25.92
C VAL A 169 6.27 -9.90 25.70
N ILE A 170 6.01 -8.64 25.39
CA ILE A 170 4.79 -8.13 24.75
C ILE A 170 5.21 -7.35 23.50
N ALA A 171 4.81 -7.80 22.32
CA ALA A 171 5.10 -7.13 21.05
C ALA A 171 3.81 -6.71 20.37
N ALA A 172 3.71 -5.48 19.90
CA ALA A 172 2.51 -4.96 19.30
C ALA A 172 2.82 -4.04 18.13
N GLY A 173 1.79 -3.71 17.34
CA GLY A 173 1.93 -2.76 16.26
C GLY A 173 0.94 -2.99 15.13
N ASP A 174 1.11 -2.17 14.10
CA ASP A 174 0.47 -2.33 12.80
C ASP A 174 1.40 -3.15 11.89
N PHE A 175 0.96 -4.36 11.57
CA PHE A 175 1.73 -5.28 10.74
C PHE A 175 1.39 -5.17 9.25
N ASN A 176 0.34 -4.44 8.87
CA ASN A 176 -0.15 -4.38 7.49
C ASN A 176 -0.31 -5.77 6.84
N ALA A 177 -0.70 -6.74 7.66
CA ALA A 177 -0.67 -8.17 7.36
C ALA A 177 -1.89 -8.87 7.99
N THR A 178 -2.65 -9.62 7.19
CA THR A 178 -3.86 -10.33 7.64
C THR A 178 -3.50 -11.57 8.49
N PRO A 179 -4.44 -12.12 9.27
CA PRO A 179 -4.14 -13.22 10.20
C PRO A 179 -3.56 -14.49 9.53
N SER A 180 -3.90 -14.73 8.26
CA SER A 180 -3.46 -15.85 7.44
C SER A 180 -2.14 -15.58 6.70
N SER A 181 -1.64 -14.35 6.69
CA SER A 181 -0.44 -13.98 5.92
C SER A 181 0.88 -14.46 6.55
N ALA A 182 1.91 -14.62 5.70
CA ALA A 182 3.22 -15.12 6.12
C ALA A 182 3.88 -14.37 7.31
N PRO A 183 3.82 -13.03 7.41
CA PRO A 183 4.33 -12.29 8.59
C PRO A 183 3.72 -12.78 9.91
N ILE A 184 2.40 -12.98 9.94
CA ILE A 184 1.68 -13.37 11.15
C ILE A 184 1.92 -14.84 11.48
N VAL A 185 1.99 -15.71 10.47
CA VAL A 185 2.35 -17.12 10.66
C VAL A 185 3.76 -17.25 11.24
N LEU A 186 4.74 -16.50 10.71
CA LEU A 186 6.11 -16.48 11.24
C LEU A 186 6.13 -16.09 12.72
N ALA A 187 5.44 -15.00 13.09
CA ALA A 187 5.38 -14.53 14.48
C ALA A 187 4.82 -15.57 15.46
N LEU A 188 3.91 -16.44 15.02
CA LEU A 188 3.23 -17.40 15.89
C LEU A 188 3.93 -18.76 15.96
N GLN A 189 4.43 -19.25 14.83
CA GLN A 189 4.98 -20.61 14.75
C GLN A 189 6.45 -20.66 15.13
N GLY A 190 7.14 -19.52 15.18
CA GLY A 190 8.56 -19.45 15.57
C GLY A 190 9.52 -20.08 14.56
N ALA A 191 9.02 -20.61 13.45
CA ALA A 191 9.79 -21.04 12.29
C ALA A 191 8.92 -20.76 11.05
N ALA A 192 9.36 -19.87 10.17
CA ALA A 192 8.77 -19.82 8.83
C ALA A 192 9.33 -21.00 8.06
N ARG A 193 8.57 -22.10 7.94
CA ARG A 193 8.91 -23.04 6.88
C ARG A 193 8.51 -22.39 5.56
N LEU A 194 9.49 -22.01 4.74
CA LEU A 194 9.26 -21.30 3.47
C LEU A 194 8.34 -22.07 2.51
N ASP A 195 8.31 -23.41 2.61
CA ASP A 195 7.34 -24.29 1.93
C ASP A 195 5.89 -24.04 2.38
N GLN A 196 5.65 -23.69 3.66
CA GLN A 196 4.33 -23.27 4.17
C GLN A 196 3.99 -21.81 3.81
N CYS A 197 5.01 -20.98 3.59
CA CYS A 197 4.83 -19.59 3.15
C CYS A 197 4.66 -19.43 1.62
N ARG A 198 4.95 -20.46 0.82
CA ARG A 198 4.84 -20.44 -0.66
C ARG A 198 3.44 -20.12 -1.20
N GLY A 199 2.39 -20.25 -0.39
CA GLY A 199 1.02 -19.82 -0.70
C GLY A 199 0.47 -18.67 0.16
N LEU A 200 1.29 -18.11 1.07
CA LEU A 200 0.91 -17.05 2.03
C LEU A 200 1.73 -15.77 1.87
N LEU A 201 2.87 -15.87 1.18
CA LEU A 201 3.47 -14.75 0.47
C LEU A 201 2.65 -14.57 -0.80
N PRO A 202 2.28 -13.33 -1.18
CA PRO A 202 1.93 -13.10 -2.56
C PRO A 202 3.13 -13.63 -3.36
N SER A 203 2.87 -14.44 -4.38
CA SER A 203 3.86 -14.54 -5.45
C SER A 203 4.32 -13.12 -5.79
N PRO A 204 5.60 -12.88 -6.13
CA PRO A 204 6.07 -11.56 -6.55
C PRO A 204 5.23 -11.05 -7.74
N GLY A 205 4.13 -10.37 -7.44
CA GLY A 205 2.93 -10.35 -8.30
C GLY A 205 2.44 -11.76 -8.68
N PRO A 206 1.24 -11.94 -9.24
CA PRO A 206 0.93 -13.19 -9.91
C PRO A 206 2.03 -13.52 -10.95
N PRO A 207 2.39 -14.80 -11.19
CA PRO A 207 2.99 -15.18 -12.47
C PRO A 207 1.85 -15.10 -13.49
N GLY A 208 1.56 -13.87 -13.92
CA GLY A 208 0.46 -13.57 -14.80
C GLY A 208 0.58 -12.11 -15.18
N ARG A 209 0.53 -11.86 -16.48
CA ARG A 209 0.44 -10.50 -16.99
C ARG A 209 -0.83 -9.83 -16.46
N VAL A 210 -0.79 -8.51 -16.27
CA VAL A 210 -1.92 -7.70 -15.79
C VAL A 210 -2.74 -7.27 -16.99
N ASP A 211 -4.06 -7.50 -16.96
CA ASP A 211 -4.94 -7.13 -18.06
C ASP A 211 -4.97 -5.63 -18.29
N ALA A 212 -5.11 -5.22 -19.56
CA ALA A 212 -5.00 -3.84 -19.96
C ALA A 212 -5.98 -2.94 -19.22
N ARG A 213 -7.18 -3.46 -18.91
CA ARG A 213 -8.21 -2.73 -18.15
C ARG A 213 -7.87 -2.47 -16.69
N GLU A 214 -6.97 -3.24 -16.11
CA GLU A 214 -6.50 -3.06 -14.73
C GLU A 214 -5.35 -2.05 -14.64
N VAL A 215 -4.64 -1.82 -15.75
CA VAL A 215 -3.55 -0.85 -15.81
C VAL A 215 -4.11 0.56 -15.99
N ARG A 216 -3.72 1.47 -15.08
CA ARG A 216 -4.06 2.89 -15.17
C ARG A 216 -2.81 3.74 -15.30
N VAL A 217 -2.78 4.60 -16.32
CA VAL A 217 -1.62 5.42 -16.67
C VAL A 217 -2.03 6.88 -16.74
N VAL A 218 -1.15 7.77 -16.30
CA VAL A 218 -1.22 9.21 -16.59
C VAL A 218 0.08 9.62 -17.29
N LEU A 219 -0.05 10.34 -18.40
CA LEU A 219 1.09 10.72 -19.22
C LEU A 219 1.20 12.23 -19.37
N ASP A 220 2.43 12.74 -19.45
CA ASP A 220 2.66 14.15 -19.76
C ASP A 220 2.17 14.50 -21.18
N PHE A 221 1.91 15.80 -21.39
CA PHE A 221 1.35 16.29 -22.65
C PHE A 221 2.16 15.89 -23.90
N ASN A 222 3.47 15.65 -23.78
CA ASN A 222 4.31 15.29 -24.91
C ASN A 222 4.22 13.80 -25.28
N GLN A 223 3.63 12.95 -24.43
CA GLN A 223 3.45 11.50 -24.68
C GLN A 223 2.15 11.15 -25.45
N ASN A 224 1.61 12.09 -26.24
CA ASN A 224 0.37 11.96 -27.01
C ASN A 224 0.27 10.64 -27.81
N ARG A 225 1.35 10.27 -28.52
CA ARG A 225 1.39 9.07 -29.37
C ARG A 225 1.31 7.78 -28.53
N LEU A 226 2.10 7.70 -27.47
CA LEU A 226 2.11 6.58 -26.54
C LEU A 226 0.77 6.44 -25.82
N CYS A 227 0.16 7.55 -25.40
CA CYS A 227 -1.17 7.55 -24.79
C CYS A 227 -2.22 6.90 -25.71
N ARG A 228 -2.23 7.25 -27.00
CA ARG A 228 -3.13 6.63 -27.98
C ARG A 228 -2.87 5.13 -28.14
N TRP A 229 -1.61 4.70 -28.14
CA TRP A 229 -1.24 3.29 -28.23
C TRP A 229 -1.74 2.49 -27.03
N LEU A 230 -1.56 3.03 -25.81
CA LEU A 230 -2.08 2.40 -24.60
C LEU A 230 -3.61 2.29 -24.63
N ARG A 231 -4.32 3.34 -25.05
CA ARG A 231 -5.79 3.29 -25.22
C ARG A 231 -6.24 2.25 -26.26
N LEU A 232 -5.52 2.12 -27.38
CA LEU A 232 -5.80 1.07 -28.37
C LEU A 232 -5.68 -0.34 -27.77
N CYS A 233 -4.75 -0.53 -26.83
CA CYS A 233 -4.60 -1.79 -26.10
C CYS A 233 -5.67 -2.01 -25.01
N GLY A 234 -6.57 -1.05 -24.76
CA GLY A 234 -7.58 -1.12 -23.70
C GLY A 234 -7.17 -0.53 -22.36
N VAL A 235 -5.97 0.08 -22.28
CA VAL A 235 -5.43 0.68 -21.05
C VAL A 235 -6.14 1.99 -20.73
N ASP A 236 -6.43 2.21 -19.45
CA ASP A 236 -6.93 3.48 -18.93
C ASP A 236 -5.80 4.51 -18.89
N ALA A 237 -5.61 5.22 -20.00
CA ALA A 237 -4.51 6.18 -20.16
C ALA A 237 -5.04 7.62 -20.25
N VAL A 238 -4.77 8.43 -19.23
CA VAL A 238 -5.10 9.86 -19.20
C VAL A 238 -3.89 10.67 -19.67
N LEU A 239 -4.14 11.72 -20.44
CA LEU A 239 -3.11 12.64 -20.92
C LEU A 239 -3.29 13.98 -20.22
N GLU A 240 -2.20 14.56 -19.73
CA GLU A 240 -2.16 15.93 -19.23
C GLU A 240 -2.69 16.91 -20.29
N THR A 241 -3.54 17.85 -19.88
CA THR A 241 -4.11 18.85 -20.80
C THR A 241 -3.07 19.94 -21.14
N PRO A 242 -3.23 20.67 -22.26
CA PRO A 242 -2.37 21.82 -22.58
C PRO A 242 -2.31 22.85 -21.44
N GLU A 243 -3.43 23.10 -20.78
CA GLU A 243 -3.54 24.05 -19.67
C GLU A 243 -2.75 23.57 -18.45
N GLN A 244 -2.88 22.28 -18.09
CA GLN A 244 -2.12 21.65 -17.01
C GLN A 244 -0.61 21.66 -17.29
N ALA A 245 -0.22 21.40 -18.54
CA ALA A 245 1.18 21.45 -18.96
C ALA A 245 1.74 22.89 -18.93
N ALA A 246 0.96 23.87 -19.37
CA ALA A 246 1.33 25.29 -19.33
C ALA A 246 1.49 25.79 -17.88
N GLU A 247 0.56 25.43 -17.00
CA GLU A 247 0.65 25.72 -15.57
C GLU A 247 1.88 25.06 -14.93
N ARG A 248 2.14 23.79 -15.25
CA ARG A 248 3.34 23.08 -14.78
C ARG A 248 4.64 23.77 -15.21
N CYS A 249 4.68 24.27 -16.45
CA CYS A 249 5.84 25.00 -16.99
C CYS A 249 5.97 26.41 -16.40
N SER A 250 4.88 27.12 -16.12
CA SER A 250 4.95 28.46 -15.50
C SER A 250 5.42 28.40 -14.04
N LEU A 251 5.18 27.28 -13.35
CA LEU A 251 5.65 27.01 -11.99
C LEU A 251 7.18 26.84 -11.87
N SER A 252 7.95 26.78 -12.98
CA SER A 252 9.43 26.72 -12.92
C SER A 252 10.09 28.05 -12.60
N ASN A 253 9.37 29.18 -12.67
CA ASN A 253 9.98 30.51 -12.64
C ASN A 253 9.81 31.31 -11.34
N HIS A 254 9.10 30.80 -10.32
CA HIS A 254 8.85 31.57 -9.09
C HIS A 254 9.20 30.78 -7.82
N SER A 255 10.01 31.41 -6.96
CA SER A 255 10.33 30.97 -5.59
C SER A 255 9.22 31.47 -4.64
N ASN A 256 8.19 30.67 -4.39
CA ASN A 256 7.26 30.98 -3.32
C ASN A 256 6.70 29.71 -2.67
N THR A 257 6.49 29.77 -1.35
CA THR A 257 6.24 28.66 -0.42
C THR A 257 4.79 28.12 -0.44
N ASN A 258 4.01 28.51 -1.45
CA ASN A 258 2.58 28.18 -1.56
C ASN A 258 2.22 27.73 -2.99
N LYS A 259 3.00 26.79 -3.56
CA LYS A 259 2.73 26.26 -4.91
C LYS A 259 1.57 25.27 -4.88
N PRO A 260 0.57 25.40 -5.76
CA PRO A 260 -0.44 24.35 -5.96
C PRO A 260 0.23 23.05 -6.42
N ALA A 261 -0.33 21.91 -6.01
CA ALA A 261 0.16 20.60 -6.41
C ALA A 261 0.13 20.49 -7.95
N ILE A 262 1.21 19.97 -8.53
CA ILE A 262 1.30 19.77 -9.98
C ILE A 262 0.19 18.80 -10.39
N ALA A 263 -0.75 19.25 -11.23
CA ALA A 263 -1.98 18.51 -11.54
C ALA A 263 -1.72 17.06 -11.95
N ILE A 264 -0.73 16.81 -12.82
CA ILE A 264 -0.39 15.45 -13.28
C ILE A 264 0.09 14.52 -12.14
N VAL A 265 0.83 15.06 -11.17
CA VAL A 265 1.33 14.32 -10.00
C VAL A 265 0.18 14.07 -9.01
N ALA A 266 -0.70 15.06 -8.84
CA ALA A 266 -1.90 14.92 -8.03
C ALA A 266 -2.82 13.82 -8.59
N ILE A 267 -3.06 13.80 -9.90
CA ILE A 267 -3.84 12.75 -10.59
C ILE A 267 -3.17 11.38 -10.43
N ALA A 268 -1.84 11.30 -10.61
CA ALA A 268 -1.11 10.05 -10.43
C ALA A 268 -1.29 9.48 -9.02
N ALA A 269 -1.20 10.34 -8.00
CA ALA A 269 -1.35 9.95 -6.60
C ALA A 269 -2.79 9.58 -6.25
N SER A 270 -3.77 10.44 -6.54
CA SER A 270 -5.17 10.27 -6.13
C SER A 270 -5.84 9.08 -6.80
N GLU A 271 -5.51 8.83 -8.07
CA GLU A 271 -6.12 7.76 -8.87
C GLU A 271 -5.24 6.49 -8.94
N ARG A 272 -4.10 6.48 -8.22
CA ARG A 272 -3.12 5.38 -8.20
C ARG A 272 -2.65 4.99 -9.62
N ARG A 273 -2.33 5.98 -10.44
CA ARG A 273 -1.89 5.77 -11.84
C ARG A 273 -0.37 5.70 -11.93
N LEU A 274 0.13 4.89 -12.86
CA LEU A 274 1.52 4.96 -13.31
C LEU A 274 1.77 6.31 -13.98
N LEU A 275 2.73 7.09 -13.48
CA LEU A 275 3.15 8.32 -14.15
C LEU A 275 4.16 7.99 -15.26
N VAL A 276 3.88 8.38 -16.49
CA VAL A 276 4.81 8.27 -17.63
C VAL A 276 5.22 9.65 -18.08
N THR A 277 6.52 9.96 -18.00
CA THR A 277 7.01 11.27 -18.41
C THR A 277 8.37 11.23 -19.10
N GLY A 278 8.54 12.07 -20.11
CA GLY A 278 9.84 12.35 -20.72
C GLY A 278 10.66 13.41 -19.98
N SER A 279 10.08 14.09 -18.99
CA SER A 279 10.70 15.21 -18.29
C SER A 279 11.57 14.76 -17.12
N LYS A 280 12.90 14.85 -17.29
CA LYS A 280 13.87 14.61 -16.21
C LYS A 280 13.75 15.63 -15.06
N THR A 281 13.27 16.84 -15.36
CA THR A 281 13.08 17.87 -14.34
C THR A 281 11.83 17.64 -13.50
N LEU A 282 10.78 17.03 -14.06
CA LEU A 282 9.60 16.60 -13.30
C LEU A 282 9.95 15.47 -12.34
N THR A 283 10.74 14.49 -12.79
CA THR A 283 11.14 13.33 -11.97
C THR A 283 12.07 13.68 -10.81
N ALA A 284 12.77 14.81 -10.89
CA ALA A 284 13.63 15.31 -9.82
C ALA A 284 12.85 15.97 -8.67
N ARG A 285 11.53 16.15 -8.81
CA ARG A 285 10.68 16.77 -7.79
C ARG A 285 10.32 15.78 -6.68
N ARG A 286 10.29 16.26 -5.44
CA ARG A 286 10.05 15.45 -4.25
C ARG A 286 8.67 14.78 -4.27
N GLU A 287 7.69 15.46 -4.83
CA GLU A 287 6.30 15.01 -4.98
C GLU A 287 6.17 13.81 -5.94
N VAL A 288 7.12 13.67 -6.88
CA VAL A 288 7.19 12.53 -7.81
C VAL A 288 7.91 11.35 -7.18
N ALA A 289 8.90 11.61 -6.31
CA ALA A 289 9.60 10.56 -5.56
C ALA A 289 8.69 9.78 -4.59
N SER A 290 7.59 10.38 -4.15
CA SER A 290 6.56 9.72 -3.34
C SER A 290 5.55 8.88 -4.14
N LEU A 291 5.58 8.90 -5.48
CA LEU A 291 4.69 8.06 -6.29
C LEU A 291 5.20 6.62 -6.33
N PRO A 292 4.30 5.62 -6.21
CA PRO A 292 4.70 4.21 -6.16
C PRO A 292 5.32 3.71 -7.47
N HIS A 293 4.93 4.27 -8.62
CA HIS A 293 5.44 3.86 -9.93
C HIS A 293 5.57 5.04 -10.91
N VAL A 294 6.77 5.24 -11.46
CA VAL A 294 7.08 6.26 -12.47
C VAL A 294 7.92 5.63 -13.58
N VAL A 295 7.53 5.83 -14.84
CA VAL A 295 8.31 5.44 -16.03
C VAL A 295 8.85 6.70 -16.71
N VAL A 296 10.17 6.76 -16.82
CA VAL A 296 10.87 7.87 -17.47
C VAL A 296 11.16 7.50 -18.91
N THR A 297 10.60 8.24 -19.86
CA THR A 297 10.70 7.96 -21.31
C THR A 297 11.62 8.93 -22.05
N SER A 298 12.47 9.66 -21.31
CA SER A 298 13.37 10.67 -21.89
C SER A 298 14.27 10.04 -22.95
N SER A 299 14.26 10.58 -24.17
CA SER A 299 15.06 10.10 -25.31
C SER A 299 14.72 8.68 -25.79
N MET A 300 13.58 8.11 -25.40
CA MET A 300 13.10 6.81 -25.90
C MET A 300 12.28 6.98 -27.18
N SER A 301 12.34 5.99 -28.08
CA SER A 301 11.35 5.87 -29.15
C SER A 301 9.97 5.57 -28.55
N CYS A 302 8.88 5.75 -29.32
CA CYS A 302 7.54 5.44 -28.82
C CYS A 302 7.39 3.93 -28.54
N GLU A 303 8.05 3.11 -29.34
CA GLU A 303 8.14 1.66 -29.23
C GLU A 303 8.88 1.25 -27.95
N ASP A 304 10.00 1.90 -27.62
CA ASP A 304 10.76 1.62 -26.41
C ASP A 304 10.04 2.14 -25.16
N ALA A 305 9.38 3.28 -25.27
CA ALA A 305 8.55 3.84 -24.20
C ALA A 305 7.34 2.93 -23.92
N PHE A 306 6.70 2.36 -24.95
CA PHE A 306 5.68 1.34 -24.80
C PHE A 306 6.25 0.09 -24.11
N ALA A 307 7.42 -0.39 -24.54
CA ALA A 307 8.10 -1.51 -23.91
C ALA A 307 8.43 -1.25 -22.43
N ALA A 308 8.80 -0.02 -22.08
CA ALA A 308 9.04 0.39 -20.69
C ALA A 308 7.77 0.33 -19.84
N VAL A 309 6.62 0.79 -20.38
CA VAL A 309 5.32 0.67 -19.70
C VAL A 309 4.92 -0.80 -19.55
N VAL A 310 5.07 -1.62 -20.59
CA VAL A 310 4.79 -3.06 -20.54
C VAL A 310 5.64 -3.74 -19.46
N ARG A 311 6.95 -3.45 -19.38
CA ARG A 311 7.82 -4.00 -18.33
C ARG A 311 7.45 -3.51 -16.93
N ALA A 312 7.10 -2.23 -16.79
CA ALA A 312 6.75 -1.64 -15.50
C ALA A 312 5.42 -2.16 -14.94
N THR A 313 4.48 -2.57 -15.80
CA THR A 313 3.12 -2.98 -15.43
C THR A 313 2.83 -4.46 -15.66
N ARG A 314 3.73 -5.17 -16.35
CA ARG A 314 3.50 -6.52 -16.91
C ARG A 314 2.22 -6.59 -17.77
N LEU A 315 1.97 -5.56 -18.57
CA LEU A 315 0.77 -5.41 -19.38
C LEU A 315 0.51 -6.63 -20.29
N ARG A 316 -0.65 -7.25 -20.13
CA ARG A 316 -1.27 -8.17 -21.10
C ARG A 316 -2.22 -7.37 -21.99
N VAL A 317 -2.07 -7.51 -23.30
CA VAL A 317 -3.04 -6.98 -24.24
C VAL A 317 -3.92 -8.14 -24.72
N VAL A 318 -5.12 -8.25 -24.19
CA VAL A 318 -6.08 -9.28 -24.61
C VAL A 318 -6.87 -8.78 -25.80
N ALA A 319 -7.06 -9.63 -26.82
CA ALA A 319 -7.69 -9.22 -28.08
C ALA A 319 -9.12 -8.69 -27.93
N ASN A 320 -9.87 -9.15 -26.92
CA ASN A 320 -11.23 -8.70 -26.61
C ASN A 320 -11.29 -7.41 -25.77
N GLU A 321 -10.16 -6.92 -25.27
CA GLU A 321 -10.03 -5.65 -24.53
C GLU A 321 -9.38 -4.55 -25.39
N ALA A 322 -8.64 -4.94 -26.42
CA ALA A 322 -8.16 -4.01 -27.41
C ALA A 322 -9.35 -3.31 -28.10
N LEU A 323 -9.17 -2.03 -28.44
CA LEU A 323 -10.13 -1.23 -29.20
C LEU A 323 -11.47 -0.99 -28.47
N THR A 324 -11.54 -1.23 -27.16
CA THR A 324 -12.71 -0.91 -26.33
C THR A 324 -12.62 0.46 -25.65
N ARG A 325 -11.50 1.18 -25.79
CA ARG A 325 -11.26 2.50 -25.20
C ARG A 325 -11.08 3.54 -26.30
N CYS A 326 -11.73 4.68 -26.13
CA CYS A 326 -11.68 5.78 -27.08
C CYS A 326 -10.31 6.44 -27.09
N VAL A 327 -9.60 6.34 -28.22
CA VAL A 327 -8.26 6.95 -28.40
C VAL A 327 -8.25 8.47 -28.22
N ARG A 328 -9.41 9.13 -28.38
CA ARG A 328 -9.57 10.59 -28.23
C ARG A 328 -9.70 11.01 -26.77
N CYS A 329 -10.66 10.43 -26.03
CA CYS A 329 -11.03 10.92 -24.69
C CYS A 329 -10.91 9.88 -23.57
N ASN A 330 -10.42 8.67 -23.85
CA ASN A 330 -10.28 7.56 -22.88
C ASN A 330 -11.58 6.93 -22.35
N GLY A 331 -12.75 7.37 -22.81
CA GLY A 331 -14.06 6.76 -22.48
C GLY A 331 -14.23 5.37 -23.08
N ASP A 332 -15.21 4.61 -22.60
CA ASP A 332 -15.49 3.27 -23.08
C ASP A 332 -16.26 3.32 -24.41
N ILE A 333 -15.91 2.41 -25.32
CA ILE A 333 -16.58 2.22 -26.60
C ILE A 333 -17.64 1.14 -26.38
N VAL A 334 -18.91 1.54 -26.49
CA VAL A 334 -20.07 0.68 -26.26
C VAL A 334 -20.79 0.37 -27.56
N SER A 335 -21.37 -0.83 -27.65
CA SER A 335 -22.22 -1.22 -28.77
C SER A 335 -23.54 -0.46 -28.72
N LEU A 336 -24.05 -0.06 -29.88
CA LEU A 336 -25.32 0.63 -30.02
C LEU A 336 -26.42 -0.36 -30.41
N ASP A 337 -27.61 -0.18 -29.83
CA ASP A 337 -28.78 -0.94 -30.27
C ASP A 337 -29.23 -0.52 -31.69
N PRO A 338 -30.07 -1.32 -32.37
CA PRO A 338 -30.53 -1.01 -33.72
C PRO A 338 -31.26 0.34 -33.84
N THR A 339 -31.96 0.76 -32.80
CA THR A 339 -32.70 2.04 -32.76
C THR A 339 -31.72 3.21 -32.68
N GLN A 340 -30.72 3.11 -31.81
CA GLN A 340 -29.64 4.10 -31.67
C GLN A 340 -28.84 4.23 -32.97
N SER A 341 -28.49 3.09 -33.58
CA SER A 341 -27.75 3.06 -34.85
C SER A 341 -28.54 3.68 -35.99
N ALA A 342 -29.84 3.41 -36.09
CA ALA A 342 -30.71 4.02 -37.10
C ALA A 342 -30.82 5.54 -36.94
N ARG A 343 -30.91 6.03 -35.69
CA ARG A 343 -30.93 7.47 -35.40
C ARG A 343 -29.64 8.17 -35.81
N LEU A 344 -28.48 7.57 -35.53
CA LEU A 344 -27.20 8.13 -35.95
C LEU A 344 -27.08 8.20 -37.47
N ARG A 345 -27.47 7.13 -38.18
CA ARG A 345 -27.47 7.11 -39.65
C ARG A 345 -28.41 8.17 -40.24
N ALA A 346 -29.59 8.35 -39.66
CA ALA A 346 -30.52 9.38 -40.12
C ALA A 346 -29.99 10.81 -39.87
N ALA A 347 -29.17 11.00 -38.85
CA ALA A 347 -28.57 12.28 -38.49
C ALA A 347 -27.27 12.60 -39.27
N ASP A 348 -26.59 11.59 -39.84
CA ASP A 348 -25.35 11.77 -40.59
C ASP A 348 -25.61 12.33 -42.00
N ARG A 349 -25.46 13.64 -42.15
CA ARG A 349 -25.66 14.35 -43.42
C ARG A 349 -24.44 14.30 -44.34
N ASP A 350 -23.28 13.97 -43.78
CA ASP A 350 -21.99 14.03 -44.48
C ASP A 350 -21.52 12.66 -44.98
N ASN A 351 -22.33 11.60 -44.81
CA ASN A 351 -21.99 10.20 -45.12
C ASN A 351 -20.63 9.78 -44.52
N LYS A 352 -20.35 10.21 -43.29
CA LYS A 352 -19.13 9.89 -42.54
C LYS A 352 -19.20 8.52 -41.88
N ILE A 353 -20.39 7.96 -41.68
CA ILE A 353 -20.59 6.62 -41.14
C ILE A 353 -21.26 5.68 -42.17
N PRO A 354 -21.09 4.35 -42.05
CA PRO A 354 -21.77 3.40 -42.94
C PRO A 354 -23.29 3.43 -42.78
N HIS A 355 -24.00 3.67 -43.88
CA HIS A 355 -25.47 3.62 -43.92
C HIS A 355 -26.03 2.20 -44.10
N ASP A 356 -25.17 1.22 -44.38
CA ASP A 356 -25.56 -0.20 -44.42
C ASP A 356 -26.05 -0.65 -43.03
N PRO A 357 -27.32 -1.07 -42.89
CA PRO A 357 -27.89 -1.49 -41.62
C PRO A 357 -27.23 -2.74 -41.02
N SER A 358 -26.54 -3.55 -41.83
CA SER A 358 -25.85 -4.76 -41.39
C SER A 358 -24.54 -4.49 -40.64
N VAL A 359 -24.03 -3.26 -40.71
CA VAL A 359 -22.79 -2.86 -40.04
C VAL A 359 -23.10 -2.44 -38.60
N ASP A 360 -22.46 -3.07 -37.63
CA ASP A 360 -22.58 -2.65 -36.24
C ASP A 360 -21.88 -1.31 -36.00
N LEU A 361 -22.60 -0.40 -35.33
CA LEU A 361 -22.05 0.88 -34.88
C LEU A 361 -21.76 0.83 -33.37
N PHE A 362 -20.68 1.49 -32.99
CA PHE A 362 -20.27 1.67 -31.61
C PHE A 362 -20.13 3.17 -31.34
N ALA A 363 -20.30 3.59 -30.10
CA ALA A 363 -20.05 4.97 -29.69
C ALA A 363 -19.21 5.04 -28.43
N CYS A 364 -18.38 6.06 -28.32
CA CYS A 364 -17.76 6.41 -27.05
C CYS A 364 -18.80 7.04 -26.12
N ASP A 365 -18.87 6.54 -24.89
CA ASP A 365 -19.74 7.08 -23.82
C ASP A 365 -19.38 8.51 -23.37
N GLY A 366 -18.13 8.94 -23.56
CA GLY A 366 -17.63 10.25 -23.17
C GLY A 366 -17.76 11.32 -24.26
N CYS A 367 -17.18 11.08 -25.45
CA CYS A 367 -17.15 12.09 -26.52
C CYS A 367 -18.15 11.83 -27.66
N ALA A 368 -19.00 10.81 -27.55
CA ALA A 368 -19.97 10.40 -28.56
C ALA A 368 -19.38 10.05 -29.95
N GLN A 369 -18.05 9.91 -30.06
CA GLN A 369 -17.40 9.50 -31.30
C GLN A 369 -17.93 8.14 -31.73
N THR A 370 -18.39 8.06 -32.98
CA THR A 370 -18.88 6.81 -33.59
C THR A 370 -17.73 6.00 -34.19
N PHE A 371 -17.80 4.68 -34.05
CA PHE A 371 -16.85 3.68 -34.57
C PHE A 371 -17.62 2.54 -35.25
N TRP A 372 -16.95 1.84 -36.17
CA TRP A 372 -17.48 0.67 -36.87
C TRP A 372 -16.32 -0.20 -37.35
N TRP A 373 -16.58 -1.49 -37.55
CA TRP A 373 -15.61 -2.38 -38.19
C TRP A 373 -15.69 -2.27 -39.70
N SER A 374 -14.54 -2.35 -40.36
CA SER A 374 -14.42 -2.34 -41.81
C SER A 374 -13.27 -3.24 -42.21
N GLU A 375 -13.54 -4.17 -43.12
CA GLU A 375 -12.52 -5.07 -43.70
C GLU A 375 -11.78 -4.43 -44.89
N ARG A 376 -12.17 -3.21 -45.31
CA ARG A 376 -11.46 -2.49 -46.36
C ARG A 376 -10.02 -2.19 -45.93
N ASP A 377 -9.09 -2.57 -46.79
CA ASP A 377 -7.68 -2.24 -46.66
C ASP A 377 -7.49 -0.71 -46.52
N ASN A 378 -6.56 -0.31 -45.65
CA ASN A 378 -6.24 1.09 -45.32
C ASN A 378 -7.35 1.90 -44.62
N SER A 379 -8.51 1.31 -44.32
CA SER A 379 -9.51 1.98 -43.49
C SER A 379 -8.95 2.34 -42.10
N SER A 380 -9.53 3.35 -41.45
CA SER A 380 -9.11 3.73 -40.09
C SER A 380 -9.28 2.59 -39.08
N ALA A 381 -10.33 1.77 -39.25
CA ALA A 381 -10.58 0.59 -38.43
C ALA A 381 -9.51 -0.50 -38.66
N ALA A 382 -9.17 -0.80 -39.93
CA ALA A 382 -8.09 -1.73 -40.26
C ALA A 382 -6.75 -1.28 -39.68
N ARG A 383 -6.37 0.00 -39.88
CA ARG A 383 -5.12 0.56 -39.32
C ARG A 383 -5.05 0.50 -37.79
N ALA A 384 -6.18 0.74 -37.11
CA ALA A 384 -6.26 0.65 -35.64
C ALA A 384 -6.10 -0.80 -35.17
N LYS A 385 -6.75 -1.75 -35.84
CA LYS A 385 -6.63 -3.18 -35.58
C LYS A 385 -5.20 -3.69 -35.81
N ASP A 386 -4.59 -3.36 -36.94
CA ASP A 386 -3.22 -3.74 -37.26
C ASP A 386 -2.21 -3.23 -36.22
N LEU A 387 -2.40 -1.98 -35.78
CA LEU A 387 -1.57 -1.38 -34.74
C LEU A 387 -1.79 -2.05 -33.38
N ALA A 388 -3.03 -2.29 -32.97
CA ALA A 388 -3.34 -3.00 -31.72
C ALA A 388 -2.75 -4.43 -31.72
N ASP A 389 -2.87 -5.13 -32.85
CA ASP A 389 -2.27 -6.46 -33.04
C ASP A 389 -0.75 -6.42 -33.01
N LYS A 390 -0.12 -5.40 -33.60
CA LYS A 390 1.33 -5.17 -33.52
C LYS A 390 1.77 -4.93 -32.08
N LEU A 391 1.04 -4.11 -31.33
CA LEU A 391 1.36 -3.80 -29.93
C LEU A 391 1.16 -4.99 -29.01
N ARG A 392 0.10 -5.78 -29.24
CA ARG A 392 -0.13 -7.06 -28.56
C ARG A 392 1.03 -8.02 -28.80
N ARG A 393 1.38 -8.29 -30.06
CA ARG A 393 2.56 -9.12 -30.40
C ARG A 393 3.82 -8.59 -29.75
N ARG A 394 4.05 -7.27 -29.75
CA ARG A 394 5.22 -6.69 -29.09
C ARG A 394 5.21 -6.92 -27.57
N ALA A 395 4.06 -6.79 -26.91
CA ALA A 395 3.92 -7.10 -25.49
C ALA A 395 4.14 -8.61 -25.24
N ASP A 396 3.72 -9.47 -26.17
CA ASP A 396 3.97 -10.91 -26.13
C ASP A 396 5.44 -11.27 -26.34
N ASP A 397 6.10 -10.65 -27.32
CA ASP A 397 7.49 -10.87 -27.65
C ASP A 397 8.40 -10.40 -26.52
N LEU A 398 8.11 -9.27 -25.88
CA LEU A 398 8.87 -8.77 -24.73
C LEU A 398 8.83 -9.72 -23.52
N ASP A 399 7.80 -10.55 -23.44
CA ASP A 399 7.65 -11.61 -22.45
C ASP A 399 8.37 -12.90 -22.89
N ALA A 400 8.22 -13.30 -24.16
CA ALA A 400 8.78 -14.54 -24.71
C ALA A 400 10.30 -14.49 -24.96
N SER A 401 10.85 -13.32 -25.32
CA SER A 401 12.27 -13.15 -25.65
C SER A 401 13.18 -13.12 -24.42
N GLY A 402 12.67 -13.37 -23.21
CA GLY A 402 13.47 -13.22 -22.01
C GLY A 402 14.01 -11.80 -21.86
N GLY A 403 13.33 -10.78 -22.43
CA GLY A 403 13.68 -9.36 -22.37
C GLY A 403 13.63 -8.75 -20.95
N PHE A 404 13.56 -9.62 -19.95
CA PHE A 404 14.22 -9.51 -18.65
C PHE A 404 15.69 -9.96 -18.78
N GLU A 405 16.50 -9.29 -19.60
CA GLU A 405 17.95 -9.57 -19.61
C GLU A 405 18.53 -9.16 -18.25
N GLU A 406 18.63 -10.13 -17.33
CA GLU A 406 19.85 -10.30 -16.56
C GLU A 406 20.94 -10.74 -17.55
N GLU A 407 22.05 -10.01 -17.60
CA GLU A 407 23.24 -10.41 -18.37
C GLU A 407 23.64 -11.86 -18.03
N THR A 408 23.43 -12.77 -18.98
CA THR A 408 23.84 -14.17 -18.87
C THR A 408 25.30 -14.35 -19.27
N SER A 409 26.10 -15.01 -18.43
CA SER A 409 27.16 -15.90 -18.90
C SER A 409 27.04 -17.27 -18.21
N ASN A 410 27.18 -18.31 -19.02
CA ASN A 410 26.84 -19.72 -18.82
C ASN A 410 27.26 -20.35 -17.47
N ASN A 411 26.28 -20.90 -16.74
CA ASN A 411 26.18 -22.33 -16.38
C ASN A 411 25.14 -22.51 -15.25
N ASN A 412 24.07 -23.25 -15.53
CA ASN A 412 22.89 -23.52 -14.68
C ASN A 412 22.09 -22.28 -14.24
N PRO A 413 20.74 -22.35 -14.17
CA PRO A 413 19.95 -21.24 -13.65
C PRO A 413 20.36 -20.99 -12.19
N PRO A 414 20.85 -19.79 -11.83
CA PRO A 414 21.02 -19.46 -10.44
C PRO A 414 19.62 -19.42 -9.80
N PRO A 415 19.46 -19.92 -8.56
CA PRO A 415 18.24 -19.72 -7.80
C PRO A 415 17.87 -18.23 -7.81
N ASP A 416 16.58 -17.94 -7.97
CA ASP A 416 15.99 -16.60 -7.93
C ASP A 416 16.55 -15.82 -6.73
N ARG A 417 17.42 -14.84 -6.99
CA ARG A 417 18.16 -14.11 -5.95
C ARG A 417 17.24 -13.33 -5.00
N SER A 418 16.00 -13.02 -5.42
CA SER A 418 15.03 -12.34 -4.55
C SER A 418 14.44 -13.29 -3.52
N ASP A 419 14.18 -14.52 -3.95
CA ASP A 419 13.81 -15.65 -3.11
C ASP A 419 14.98 -16.04 -2.20
N ASP A 420 16.23 -16.02 -2.69
CA ASP A 420 17.42 -16.28 -1.87
C ASP A 420 17.72 -15.21 -0.83
N LEU A 421 17.45 -13.93 -1.10
CA LEU A 421 17.62 -12.87 -0.10
C LEU A 421 16.52 -12.93 0.96
N VAL A 422 15.24 -13.16 0.60
CA VAL A 422 14.19 -13.47 1.59
C VAL A 422 14.55 -14.75 2.34
N ARG A 423 14.97 -15.80 1.65
CA ARG A 423 15.44 -17.04 2.27
C ARG A 423 16.67 -16.84 3.12
N SER A 424 17.52 -15.85 2.87
CA SER A 424 18.70 -15.49 3.66
C SER A 424 18.30 -14.68 4.90
N LEU A 425 17.41 -13.70 4.73
CA LEU A 425 16.85 -12.85 5.79
C LEU A 425 15.93 -13.64 6.72
N VAL A 426 15.24 -14.65 6.19
CA VAL A 426 14.37 -15.60 6.91
C VAL A 426 15.14 -16.87 7.29
N LYS A 427 16.29 -17.17 6.66
CA LYS A 427 17.19 -18.27 7.05
C LYS A 427 17.63 -18.00 8.48
N GLY A 428 17.37 -18.96 9.34
CA GLY A 428 17.76 -18.85 10.74
C GLY A 428 16.83 -17.97 11.58
N VAL A 429 15.72 -17.44 11.03
CA VAL A 429 14.64 -16.88 11.84
C VAL A 429 13.78 -18.03 12.37
N ASN A 430 14.42 -18.86 13.18
CA ASN A 430 13.74 -19.68 14.16
C ASN A 430 13.81 -18.89 15.46
N HIS A 431 12.70 -18.31 15.90
CA HIS A 431 12.66 -17.64 17.19
C HIS A 431 12.03 -18.53 18.26
N GLY A 432 12.63 -18.56 19.44
CA GLY A 432 12.16 -19.28 20.63
C GLY A 432 11.11 -18.53 21.45
N LEU A 433 10.57 -17.39 20.96
CA LEU A 433 9.67 -16.51 21.72
C LEU A 433 8.32 -17.14 22.11
N ASP A 434 7.89 -18.20 21.43
CA ASP A 434 6.66 -18.95 21.76
C ASP A 434 5.43 -18.02 21.93
N LEU A 435 5.20 -17.17 20.92
CA LEU A 435 4.22 -16.09 20.96
C LEU A 435 2.79 -16.58 20.74
N ARG A 436 1.85 -15.83 21.28
CA ARG A 436 0.41 -15.97 21.01
C ARG A 436 -0.20 -14.59 20.79
N SER A 437 -1.17 -14.50 19.89
CA SER A 437 -1.94 -13.27 19.69
C SER A 437 -3.06 -13.13 20.72
N VAL A 438 -3.31 -11.90 21.17
CA VAL A 438 -4.47 -11.51 21.98
C VAL A 438 -5.78 -11.69 21.21
N SER A 439 -5.79 -11.29 19.93
CA SER A 439 -6.97 -11.34 19.08
C SER A 439 -7.11 -12.72 18.41
N PRO A 440 -8.34 -13.26 18.27
CA PRO A 440 -8.56 -14.47 17.49
C PRO A 440 -8.15 -14.28 16.04
N LEU A 441 -7.50 -15.28 15.44
CA LEU A 441 -6.98 -15.22 14.07
C LEU A 441 -7.89 -15.87 13.03
N ALA A 442 -9.03 -16.42 13.44
CA ALA A 442 -9.96 -17.10 12.54
C ALA A 442 -10.81 -16.09 11.75
N GLU A 443 -10.64 -16.06 10.43
CA GLU A 443 -11.32 -15.15 9.48
C GLU A 443 -12.86 -15.15 9.61
N ARG A 444 -13.47 -16.28 9.99
CA ARG A 444 -14.94 -16.40 10.12
C ARG A 444 -15.53 -15.81 11.41
N ARG A 445 -14.71 -15.40 12.38
CA ARG A 445 -15.16 -14.83 13.68
C ARG A 445 -14.33 -13.62 14.15
N GLY A 446 -13.37 -13.16 13.35
CA GLY A 446 -12.49 -12.03 13.68
C GLY A 446 -13.18 -10.69 13.45
N GLY A 447 -12.95 -9.74 14.35
CA GLY A 447 -13.23 -8.32 14.07
C GLY A 447 -12.14 -7.73 13.19
N VAL A 448 -12.36 -6.51 12.71
CA VAL A 448 -11.38 -5.76 11.91
C VAL A 448 -10.70 -4.70 12.76
N THR A 449 -9.49 -4.32 12.37
CA THR A 449 -8.76 -3.20 12.97
C THR A 449 -8.56 -2.06 11.98
N ASN A 450 -8.77 -2.25 10.69
CA ASN A 450 -8.86 -1.19 9.68
C ASN A 450 -10.15 -1.35 8.85
N TYR A 451 -10.81 -0.24 8.51
CA TYR A 451 -12.04 -0.25 7.71
C TYR A 451 -12.18 1.00 6.83
N VAL A 452 -11.84 0.85 5.55
CA VAL A 452 -11.84 1.89 4.50
C VAL A 452 -12.52 1.35 3.21
N PRO A 453 -12.84 2.20 2.19
CA PRO A 453 -13.67 1.79 1.05
C PRO A 453 -13.28 0.50 0.32
N GLN A 454 -11.99 0.20 0.23
CA GLN A 454 -11.46 -0.93 -0.54
C GLN A 454 -10.74 -1.97 0.33
N PHE A 455 -10.74 -1.79 1.66
CA PHE A 455 -9.99 -2.67 2.56
C PHE A 455 -10.64 -2.75 3.94
N ALA A 456 -10.80 -3.97 4.44
CA ALA A 456 -11.32 -4.24 5.76
C ALA A 456 -10.71 -5.53 6.30
N ALA A 457 -9.81 -5.43 7.27
CA ALA A 457 -9.15 -6.58 7.86
C ALA A 457 -8.62 -6.28 9.28
N GLN A 458 -8.21 -7.35 9.98
CA GLN A 458 -7.35 -7.22 11.14
C GLN A 458 -5.89 -7.16 10.68
N ILE A 459 -5.21 -6.06 10.99
CA ILE A 459 -3.79 -5.85 10.70
C ILE A 459 -2.98 -5.34 11.90
N ASP A 460 -3.67 -4.99 12.99
CA ASP A 460 -3.07 -4.60 14.26
C ASP A 460 -3.08 -5.78 15.25
N TYR A 461 -1.96 -6.00 15.93
CA TYR A 461 -1.81 -7.17 16.81
C TYR A 461 -1.14 -6.81 18.13
N ILE A 462 -1.51 -7.56 19.18
CA ILE A 462 -0.72 -7.68 20.41
C ILE A 462 -0.33 -9.16 20.53
N PHE A 463 0.96 -9.43 20.44
CA PHE A 463 1.59 -10.71 20.71
C PHE A 463 2.21 -10.73 22.10
N TYR A 464 2.18 -11.89 22.74
CA TYR A 464 2.82 -12.10 24.03
C TYR A 464 3.44 -13.48 24.13
N THR A 465 4.53 -13.60 24.88
CA THR A 465 5.13 -14.90 25.24
C THR A 465 4.15 -15.76 26.04
N LYS A 466 3.67 -16.87 25.47
CA LYS A 466 2.55 -17.66 26.03
C LYS A 466 2.88 -18.31 27.38
N ARG A 467 4.17 -18.59 27.62
CA ARG A 467 4.69 -19.14 28.88
C ARG A 467 4.65 -18.13 30.02
N HIS A 468 4.73 -16.84 29.70
CA HIS A 468 4.83 -15.77 30.69
C HIS A 468 3.49 -15.09 30.99
N TRP A 469 2.58 -15.04 30.02
CA TRP A 469 1.33 -14.28 30.15
C TRP A 469 0.08 -15.11 29.87
N SER A 470 -1.03 -14.66 30.43
CA SER A 470 -2.39 -15.10 30.10
C SER A 470 -3.27 -13.88 29.85
N VAL A 471 -4.11 -13.92 28.81
CA VAL A 471 -5.13 -12.89 28.59
C VAL A 471 -6.23 -13.06 29.63
N VAL A 472 -6.51 -12.00 30.40
CA VAL A 472 -7.61 -11.94 31.38
C VAL A 472 -8.86 -11.43 30.69
N ALA A 473 -8.74 -10.31 30.00
CA ALA A 473 -9.81 -9.70 29.24
C ALA A 473 -9.25 -9.09 27.96
N ARG A 474 -10.12 -8.93 26.97
CA ARG A 474 -9.82 -8.19 25.74
C ARG A 474 -11.08 -7.49 25.27
N ARG A 475 -10.91 -6.32 24.65
CA ARG A 475 -12.00 -5.64 23.98
C ARG A 475 -12.39 -6.42 22.73
N ARG A 476 -13.68 -6.67 22.53
CA ARG A 476 -14.18 -7.24 21.27
C ARG A 476 -13.93 -6.25 20.13
N LEU A 477 -13.21 -6.68 19.10
CA LEU A 477 -13.09 -5.93 17.86
C LEU A 477 -14.42 -5.98 17.09
N PRO A 478 -14.87 -4.86 16.49
CA PRO A 478 -16.09 -4.84 15.70
C PRO A 478 -15.87 -5.61 14.40
N THR A 479 -16.93 -6.25 13.91
CA THR A 479 -16.97 -6.84 12.57
C THR A 479 -17.34 -5.77 11.54
N VAL A 480 -17.18 -6.08 10.25
CA VAL A 480 -17.68 -5.23 9.16
C VAL A 480 -19.20 -4.97 9.30
N ALA A 481 -19.97 -5.94 9.81
CA ALA A 481 -21.40 -5.75 10.04
C ALA A 481 -21.66 -4.74 11.18
N ASP A 482 -20.93 -4.85 12.29
CA ASP A 482 -21.01 -3.87 13.40
C ASP A 482 -20.68 -2.45 12.91
N LEU A 483 -19.65 -2.31 12.06
CA LEU A 483 -19.24 -1.01 11.51
C LEU A 483 -20.24 -0.44 10.52
N LYS A 484 -20.80 -1.26 9.61
CA LYS A 484 -21.88 -0.83 8.71
C LYS A 484 -23.12 -0.38 9.46
N GLN A 485 -23.43 -1.02 10.59
CA GLN A 485 -24.53 -0.62 11.46
C GLN A 485 -24.23 0.69 12.20
N ALA A 486 -23.00 0.86 12.71
CA ALA A 486 -22.62 2.04 13.48
C ALA A 486 -22.40 3.30 12.64
N LEU A 487 -21.81 3.15 11.43
CA LEU A 487 -21.46 4.27 10.55
C LEU A 487 -22.55 4.57 9.51
N GLY A 488 -23.41 3.59 9.21
CA GLY A 488 -24.34 3.66 8.08
C GLY A 488 -23.73 3.10 6.78
N ARG A 489 -24.60 2.78 5.81
CA ARG A 489 -24.16 2.26 4.50
C ARG A 489 -23.37 3.31 3.73
N GLY A 490 -22.21 2.93 3.21
CA GLY A 490 -21.35 3.82 2.41
C GLY A 490 -20.41 4.70 3.23
N HIS A 491 -20.41 4.59 4.56
CA HIS A 491 -19.50 5.31 5.45
C HIS A 491 -18.38 4.39 5.97
N TYR A 492 -17.21 4.99 6.23
CA TYR A 492 -15.97 4.30 6.61
C TYR A 492 -15.25 5.08 7.71
N LEU A 493 -14.10 4.58 8.15
CA LEU A 493 -13.23 5.27 9.11
C LEU A 493 -12.19 6.14 8.37
N PRO A 494 -11.66 7.21 8.99
CA PRO A 494 -12.12 7.84 10.23
C PRO A 494 -13.55 8.42 10.09
N SER A 495 -14.18 8.80 11.19
CA SER A 495 -15.53 9.39 11.17
C SER A 495 -15.73 10.36 12.33
N ASP A 496 -16.90 10.97 12.44
CA ASP A 496 -17.21 11.87 13.56
C ASP A 496 -17.07 11.18 14.93
N ALA A 497 -17.27 9.87 15.01
CA ALA A 497 -17.09 9.09 16.24
C ALA A 497 -15.72 8.43 16.38
N TRP A 498 -14.94 8.32 15.30
CA TRP A 498 -13.70 7.53 15.26
C TRP A 498 -12.53 8.35 14.70
N PRO A 499 -11.48 8.61 15.48
CA PRO A 499 -10.42 9.56 15.10
C PRO A 499 -9.37 9.00 14.12
N SER A 500 -9.42 7.71 13.82
CA SER A 500 -8.46 7.01 12.97
C SER A 500 -9.21 6.05 12.04
N ASP A 501 -8.62 5.75 10.89
CA ASP A 501 -9.03 4.64 10.03
C ASP A 501 -8.74 3.25 10.65
N HIS A 502 -8.00 3.23 11.76
CA HIS A 502 -7.77 2.07 12.60
C HIS A 502 -8.53 2.06 13.92
N ILE A 503 -8.74 0.86 14.45
CA ILE A 503 -9.42 0.55 15.70
C ILE A 503 -8.43 -0.05 16.68
N ALA A 504 -8.30 0.58 17.85
CA ALA A 504 -7.38 0.13 18.89
C ALA A 504 -7.64 -1.31 19.37
N VAL A 505 -6.57 -2.09 19.50
CA VAL A 505 -6.58 -3.39 20.16
C VAL A 505 -6.22 -3.19 21.64
N VAL A 506 -7.10 -3.65 22.53
CA VAL A 506 -6.97 -3.48 23.99
C VAL A 506 -7.15 -4.83 24.69
N ALA A 507 -6.24 -5.15 25.59
CA ALA A 507 -6.33 -6.35 26.42
C ALA A 507 -5.57 -6.21 27.74
N ASP A 508 -6.06 -6.96 28.71
CA ASP A 508 -5.49 -7.11 30.04
C ASP A 508 -4.72 -8.42 30.09
N LEU A 509 -3.42 -8.31 30.35
CA LEU A 509 -2.51 -9.44 30.46
C LEU A 509 -2.12 -9.65 31.91
N ARG A 510 -2.23 -10.88 32.39
CA ARG A 510 -1.75 -11.28 33.70
C ARG A 510 -0.49 -12.11 33.59
N ARG A 511 0.52 -11.76 34.38
CA ARG A 511 1.75 -12.53 34.51
C ARG A 511 1.45 -13.89 35.14
N ARG A 512 1.87 -14.97 34.47
CA ARG A 512 1.83 -16.33 35.00
C ARG A 512 2.88 -16.46 36.10
N ARG A 513 2.49 -17.04 37.25
CA ARG A 513 3.44 -17.42 38.30
C ARG A 513 4.40 -18.49 37.75
N ARG A 514 5.68 -18.41 38.10
CA ARG A 514 6.64 -19.48 37.81
C ARG A 514 6.18 -20.73 38.57
N SER A 515 5.82 -21.79 37.85
CA SER A 515 5.60 -23.12 38.44
C SER A 515 6.97 -23.66 38.87
N GLY A 516 7.27 -23.60 40.18
CA GLY A 516 8.53 -24.12 40.73
C GLY A 516 9.14 -23.39 41.93
N CYS A 517 8.40 -22.55 42.66
CA CYS A 517 8.83 -22.13 43.99
C CYS A 517 7.63 -22.26 44.93
N THR A 518 7.46 -23.46 45.48
CA THR A 518 6.71 -23.63 46.73
C THR A 518 7.53 -22.94 47.82
N ALA A 519 6.90 -21.99 48.51
CA ALA A 519 7.44 -21.34 49.69
C ALA A 519 7.72 -22.36 50.80
#